data_AF-A0A534IXY2-F1
#
_entry.id   AF-A0A534IXY2-F1
#
_cell.length_a   1.000
_cell.length_b   1.000
_cell.length_c   1.000
_cell.angle_alpha   90.00
_cell.angle_beta   90.00
_cell.angle_gamma   90.00
#
_symmetry.space_group_name_H-M   'P 1'
#
loop_
_entity.id
_entity.type
_entity.pdbx_description
1 polymer ?
#
loop_
_entity_poly.entity_id
_entity_poly.type
_entity_poly.pdbx_seq_one_letter_code
_entity_poly.pdbx_strand_id
1 'polypeptide(L)'
;MIPGIPGGRANPRQMKAAMRRMGIETEEIPDVEEVVIRTPTKEYVFKSAEVSAMTVQGQKTWQIVGEPIVMNRKTAGAPPPEKVSIPEE
;
A
#
# COMPACT_ATOMS: atom_id res chain seq x y z
N MET A 1 -25.37 8.10 -36.24
CA MET A 1 -23.96 8.53 -36.20
C MET A 1 -23.93 9.95 -35.62
N ILE A 2 -23.40 10.13 -34.42
CA ILE A 2 -23.24 11.47 -33.81
C ILE A 2 -21.84 11.98 -34.19
N PRO A 3 -21.71 13.16 -34.83
CA PRO A 3 -20.44 13.73 -35.25
C PRO A 3 -19.75 14.42 -34.07
N GLY A 4 -18.46 14.15 -33.85
CA GLY A 4 -17.63 14.97 -32.95
C GLY A 4 -16.93 14.27 -31.80
N ILE A 5 -16.44 13.04 -31.97
CA ILE A 5 -15.37 12.53 -31.10
C ILE A 5 -14.06 12.72 -31.87
N PRO A 6 -13.26 13.77 -31.59
CA PRO A 6 -11.92 13.84 -32.12
C PRO A 6 -11.12 12.73 -31.42
N GLY A 7 -10.89 11.63 -32.14
CA GLY A 7 -9.91 10.60 -31.80
C GLY A 7 -8.47 11.10 -31.89
N GLY A 8 -8.19 12.27 -31.33
CA GLY A 8 -6.85 12.80 -31.19
C GLY A 8 -6.16 12.05 -30.07
N ARG A 9 -5.17 11.22 -30.41
CA ARG A 9 -4.19 10.63 -29.49
C ARG A 9 -3.77 11.68 -28.47
N ALA A 10 -4.37 11.66 -27.29
CA ALA A 10 -3.98 12.57 -26.22
C ALA A 10 -2.51 12.27 -25.92
N ASN A 11 -1.65 13.25 -26.18
CA ASN A 11 -0.21 13.07 -26.01
C ASN A 11 0.04 12.75 -24.52
N PRO A 12 0.61 11.58 -24.17
CA PRO A 12 0.71 11.11 -22.78
C PRO A 12 1.45 12.12 -21.88
N ARG A 13 2.35 12.93 -22.45
CA ARG A 13 3.03 14.02 -21.74
C ARG A 13 2.07 15.12 -21.29
N GLN A 14 1.07 15.46 -22.10
CA GLN A 14 0.07 16.48 -21.78
C GLN A 14 -0.90 15.98 -20.71
N MET A 15 -1.31 14.71 -20.75
CA MET A 15 -2.11 14.11 -19.68
C MET A 15 -1.36 14.06 -18.36
N LYS A 16 -0.08 13.65 -18.35
CA LYS A 16 0.74 13.64 -17.13
C LYS A 16 0.90 15.05 -16.53
N ALA A 17 1.08 16.07 -17.38
CA ALA A 17 1.14 17.46 -16.93
C ALA A 17 -0.21 17.96 -16.37
N ALA A 18 -1.33 17.55 -16.98
CA ALA A 18 -2.66 17.86 -16.47
C ALA A 18 -2.95 17.17 -15.13
N MET A 19 -2.60 15.89 -14.98
CA MET A 19 -2.72 15.14 -13.72
C MET A 19 -1.95 15.79 -12.58
N ARG A 20 -0.70 16.21 -12.83
CA ARG A 20 0.10 16.96 -11.83
C ARG A 20 -0.57 18.26 -11.41
N ARG A 21 -1.18 19.02 -12.32
CA ARG A 21 -1.93 20.25 -11.98
C ARG A 21 -3.16 19.98 -11.14
N MET A 22 -3.76 18.79 -11.26
CA MET A 22 -4.87 18.34 -10.42
C MET A 22 -4.41 17.80 -9.05
N GLY A 23 -3.11 17.87 -8.74
CA GLY A 23 -2.55 17.35 -7.50
C GLY A 23 -2.51 15.82 -7.47
N ILE A 24 -2.47 15.19 -8.65
CA ILE A 24 -2.26 13.75 -8.82
C ILE A 24 -0.81 13.52 -9.20
N GLU A 25 -0.07 12.85 -8.31
CA GLU A 25 1.32 12.46 -8.53
C GLU A 25 1.43 10.94 -8.44
N THR A 26 2.11 10.32 -9.40
CA THR A 26 2.39 8.88 -9.39
C THR A 26 3.90 8.67 -9.45
N GLU A 27 4.39 7.85 -8.55
CA GLU A 27 5.79 7.51 -8.35
C GLU A 27 5.92 5.98 -8.30
N GLU A 28 6.84 5.42 -9.08
CA GLU A 28 7.25 4.02 -8.96
C GLU A 28 8.49 3.96 -8.09
N ILE A 29 8.53 3.01 -7.15
CA ILE A 29 9.70 2.79 -6.31
C ILE A 29 10.53 1.67 -6.96
N PRO A 30 11.69 1.98 -7.55
CA PRO A 30 12.57 0.97 -8.11
C PRO A 30 13.27 0.18 -7.00
N ASP A 31 13.69 -1.04 -7.34
CA ASP A 31 14.61 -1.85 -6.52
C ASP A 31 14.14 -2.13 -5.08
N VAL A 32 12.84 -2.39 -4.90
CA VAL A 32 12.26 -2.71 -3.59
C VAL A 32 12.72 -4.09 -3.13
N GLU A 33 13.53 -4.12 -2.08
CA GLU A 33 14.03 -5.35 -1.47
C GLU A 33 12.98 -6.06 -0.60
N GLU A 34 12.15 -5.33 0.13
CA GLU A 34 11.18 -5.95 1.03
C GLU A 34 9.97 -5.04 1.30
N VAL A 35 8.78 -5.64 1.37
CA VAL A 35 7.58 -5.04 1.95
C VAL A 35 7.05 -5.94 3.05
N VAL A 36 6.81 -5.38 4.24
CA VAL A 36 6.24 -6.11 5.37
C VAL A 36 4.92 -5.48 5.78
N ILE A 37 3.82 -6.22 5.63
CA ILE A 37 2.51 -5.83 6.14
C ILE A 37 2.27 -6.58 7.45
N ARG A 38 2.32 -5.87 8.57
CA ARG A 38 2.05 -6.44 9.90
C ARG A 38 0.62 -6.20 10.32
N THR A 39 -0.06 -7.27 10.69
CA THR A 39 -1.37 -7.24 11.33
C THR A 39 -1.24 -7.79 12.76
N PRO A 40 -2.29 -7.67 13.60
CA PRO A 40 -2.23 -8.22 14.96
C PRO A 40 -1.93 -9.73 15.02
N THR A 41 -2.33 -10.49 14.00
CA THR A 41 -2.26 -11.97 14.00
C THR A 41 -1.35 -12.55 12.92
N LYS A 42 -1.04 -11.79 11.87
CA LYS A 42 -0.27 -12.27 10.70
C LYS A 42 0.71 -11.22 10.20
N GLU A 43 1.78 -11.69 9.59
CA GLU A 43 2.71 -10.88 8.81
C GLU A 43 2.70 -11.37 7.36
N TYR A 44 2.69 -10.44 6.41
CA TYR A 44 2.82 -10.69 4.99
C TYR A 44 4.15 -10.09 4.54
N VAL A 45 5.08 -10.94 4.12
CA VAL A 45 6.43 -10.51 3.71
C VAL A 45 6.60 -10.73 2.22
N PHE A 46 6.84 -9.65 1.47
CA PHE A 46 7.12 -9.68 0.05
C PHE A 46 8.61 -9.38 -0.14
N LYS A 47 9.40 -10.34 -0.65
CA LYS A 47 10.86 -10.20 -0.86
C LYS A 47 11.25 -9.52 -2.17
N SER A 48 10.30 -9.31 -3.06
CA SER A 48 10.50 -8.68 -4.36
C SER A 48 9.13 -8.19 -4.82
N ALA A 49 8.76 -6.97 -4.41
CA ALA A 49 7.46 -6.39 -4.72
C ALA A 49 7.62 -5.22 -5.68
N GLU A 50 6.72 -5.12 -6.65
CA GLU A 50 6.56 -3.89 -7.41
C GLU A 50 5.71 -2.92 -6.57
N VAL A 51 6.27 -1.77 -6.24
CA VAL A 51 5.59 -0.75 -5.42
C VAL A 51 5.44 0.53 -6.21
N SER A 52 4.20 1.01 -6.28
CA SER A 52 3.91 2.35 -6.77
C SER A 52 3.11 3.13 -5.73
N ALA A 53 3.37 4.43 -5.67
CA ALA A 53 2.68 5.36 -4.80
C ALA A 53 1.96 6.41 -5.65
N MET A 54 0.70 6.66 -5.32
CA MET A 54 -0.10 7.71 -5.94
C MET A 54 -0.58 8.67 -4.86
N THR A 55 -0.27 9.95 -5.01
CA THR A 55 -0.78 11.02 -4.15
C THR A 55 -1.91 11.73 -4.88
N VAL A 56 -3.11 11.77 -4.29
CA VAL A 56 -4.28 12.50 -4.80
C VAL A 56 -4.76 13.45 -3.71
N GLN A 57 -4.77 14.75 -3.98
CA GLN A 57 -5.25 15.78 -3.03
C GLN A 57 -4.64 15.67 -1.62
N GLY A 58 -3.38 15.23 -1.53
CA GLY A 58 -2.66 15.03 -0.26
C GLY A 58 -2.84 13.66 0.41
N GLN A 59 -3.68 12.77 -0.14
CA GLN A 59 -3.78 11.38 0.30
C GLN A 59 -2.85 10.49 -0.53
N LYS A 60 -1.93 9.77 0.15
CA LYS A 60 -1.01 8.84 -0.50
C LYS A 60 -1.57 7.42 -0.46
N THR A 61 -1.82 6.85 -1.63
CA THR A 61 -2.22 5.46 -1.84
C THR A 61 -1.04 4.66 -2.34
N TRP A 62 -0.85 3.46 -1.81
CA TRP A 62 0.23 2.56 -2.19
C TRP A 62 -0.35 1.33 -2.86
N GLN A 63 0.21 0.96 -4.02
CA GLN A 63 -0.09 -0.28 -4.71
C GLN A 63 1.14 -1.19 -4.60
N ILE A 64 0.91 -2.40 -4.13
CA ILE A 64 1.95 -3.41 -3.90
C ILE A 64 1.52 -4.62 -4.72
N VAL A 65 2.37 -5.05 -5.65
CA VAL A 65 2.14 -6.23 -6.49
C VAL A 65 3.27 -7.22 -6.22
N GLY A 66 2.91 -8.45 -5.86
CA GLY A 66 3.86 -9.52 -5.58
C GLY A 66 3.22 -10.67 -4.80
N GLU A 67 3.97 -11.75 -4.63
CA GLU A 67 3.56 -12.90 -3.84
C GLU A 67 4.08 -12.80 -2.40
N PRO A 68 3.21 -12.72 -1.39
CA PRO A 68 3.64 -12.66 0.01
C PRO A 68 3.87 -14.05 0.60
N ILE A 69 4.89 -14.14 1.45
CA ILE A 69 5.02 -15.22 2.43
C ILE A 69 4.18 -14.83 3.64
N VAL A 70 3.14 -15.60 3.94
CA VAL A 70 2.24 -15.34 5.07
C VAL A 70 2.70 -16.13 6.28
N MET A 71 2.98 -15.42 7.37
CA MET A 71 3.36 -16.02 8.64
C MET A 71 2.31 -15.68 9.69
N ASN A 72 1.89 -16.66 10.48
CA ASN A 72 1.17 -16.35 11.71
C ASN A 72 2.16 -15.61 12.62
N ARG A 73 1.72 -14.47 13.15
CA ARG A 73 2.46 -13.76 14.17
C ARG A 73 2.42 -14.65 15.41
N LYS A 74 3.46 -15.47 15.61
CA LYS A 74 3.79 -15.89 16.96
C LYS A 74 4.01 -14.58 17.69
N THR A 75 3.14 -14.29 18.64
CA THR A 75 3.36 -13.25 19.65
C THR A 75 4.78 -13.45 20.16
N ALA A 76 5.74 -12.67 19.63
CA ALA A 76 7.04 -12.50 20.23
C ALA A 76 6.84 -11.59 21.47
N GLY A 77 6.01 -12.07 22.39
CA GLY A 77 5.41 -11.33 23.50
C GLY A 77 3.99 -11.80 23.83
N ALA A 78 3.86 -12.90 24.57
CA ALA A 78 2.71 -13.21 25.41
C ALA A 78 3.27 -13.66 26.79
N PRO A 79 2.62 -13.34 27.93
CA PRO A 79 2.98 -12.24 28.85
C PRO A 79 3.23 -12.74 30.30
N PRO A 80 3.54 -11.91 31.32
CA PRO A 80 3.19 -12.29 32.69
C PRO A 80 1.67 -12.15 32.85
N PRO A 81 0.98 -13.12 33.48
CA PRO A 81 -0.40 -12.93 33.89
C PRO A 81 -0.47 -11.74 34.87
N GLU A 82 -1.32 -10.75 34.57
CA GLU A 82 -1.77 -9.84 35.61
C GLU A 82 -2.42 -10.69 36.71
N LYS A 83 -1.92 -10.50 37.92
CA LYS A 83 -2.15 -11.32 39.10
C LYS A 83 -3.64 -11.61 39.26
N VAL A 84 -3.98 -12.89 39.35
CA VAL A 84 -5.27 -13.33 39.90
C VAL A 84 -5.31 -12.85 41.35
N SER A 85 -5.97 -11.72 41.59
CA SER A 85 -6.40 -11.33 42.92
C SER A 85 -7.54 -12.26 43.34
N ILE A 86 -7.18 -13.32 44.07
CA ILE A 86 -8.13 -14.14 44.81
C ILE A 86 -8.64 -13.25 45.96
N PRO A 87 -9.96 -13.02 46.12
CA PRO A 87 -10.48 -12.35 47.30
C PRO A 87 -10.28 -13.26 48.52
N GLU A 88 -9.63 -12.73 49.55
CA GLU A 88 -9.55 -13.35 50.87
C GLU A 88 -10.89 -13.08 51.58
N GLU A 89 -11.64 -14.15 51.85
CA GLU A 89 -12.77 -14.18 52.80
C GLU A 89 -12.26 -14.72 54.14
#